data_AF-Q9MS76-F1
#
_entry.id   AF-Q9MS76-F1
#
_cell.length_a   1.000
_cell.length_b   1.000
_cell.length_c   1.000
_cell.angle_alpha   90.00
_cell.angle_beta   90.00
_cell.angle_gamma   90.00
#
_symmetry.space_group_name_H-M   'P 1'
#
loop_
_entity.id
_entity.type
_entity.pdbx_description
1 polymer ?
#
loop_
_entity_poly.entity_id
_entity_poly.type
_entity_poly.pdbx_seq_one_letter_code
_entity_poly.pdbx_strand_id
1 'polypeptide(L)' 'MFYTNVETLLNTNCFALLPEAYAPFDPLVDVLPIIPLLFLLLAFVWQAAVKFR' A
#
# COMPACT_ATOMS: atom_id res chain seq x y z
N MET A 1 33.55 7.72 12.59
CA MET A 1 32.17 8.07 12.23
C MET A 1 32.15 8.21 10.71
N PHE A 2 31.73 7.17 9.98
CA PHE A 2 31.61 7.29 8.53
C PHE A 2 30.43 8.23 8.28
N TYR A 3 30.67 9.37 7.63
CA TYR A 3 29.60 10.15 7.04
C TYR A 3 28.98 9.27 5.97
N THR A 4 27.78 8.74 6.21
CA THR A 4 26.98 8.20 5.11
C THR A 4 26.58 9.40 4.26
N ASN A 5 27.04 9.42 3.00
CA ASN A 5 26.64 10.46 2.07
C ASN A 5 25.12 10.37 1.91
N VAL A 6 24.40 11.49 1.88
CA VAL A 6 22.94 11.50 1.67
C VAL A 6 22.57 10.72 0.41
N GLU A 7 23.42 10.77 -0.61
CA GLU A 7 23.28 9.96 -1.84
C GLU A 7 23.26 8.45 -1.58
N THR A 8 24.10 7.95 -0.66
CA THR A 8 24.10 6.52 -0.29
C THR A 8 22.83 6.11 0.43
N LEU A 9 22.29 6.99 1.29
CA LEU A 9 21.03 6.76 2.00
C LEU A 9 19.84 6.72 1.01
N LEU A 10 19.86 7.58 -0.01
CA LEU A 10 18.86 7.56 -1.08
C LEU A 10 18.99 6.35 -2.02
N ASN A 11 20.21 5.86 -2.24
CA ASN A 11 20.47 4.71 -3.12
C ASN A 11 20.02 3.39 -2.47
N THR A 12 20.21 3.23 -1.16
CA THR A 12 19.62 2.10 -0.43
C THR A 12 18.12 2.24 -0.48
N ASN A 13 17.42 1.27 -1.09
CA ASN A 13 15.96 1.20 -1.25
C ASN A 13 15.18 1.13 0.09
N CYS A 14 15.52 1.96 1.08
CA CYS A 14 14.87 2.01 2.40
C CYS A 14 13.38 2.34 2.31
N PHE A 15 12.90 2.91 1.21
CA PHE A 15 11.47 3.12 1.00
C PHE A 15 10.70 1.88 0.53
N ALA A 16 11.39 0.83 0.08
CA ALA A 16 10.77 -0.36 -0.49
C ALA A 16 10.64 -1.52 0.51
N LEU A 17 11.35 -1.47 1.64
CA LEU A 17 11.35 -2.54 2.64
C LEU A 17 10.49 -2.13 3.83
N LEU A 18 9.63 -3.04 4.25
CA LEU A 18 8.84 -2.91 5.47
C LEU A 18 9.76 -3.10 6.69
N PRO A 19 9.52 -2.41 7.82
CA PRO A 19 10.24 -2.68 9.05
C PRO A 19 10.03 -4.13 9.50
N GLU A 20 10.99 -4.71 10.22
CA GLU A 20 10.95 -6.11 10.67
C GLU A 20 9.63 -6.49 11.39
N ALA A 21 9.05 -5.56 12.15
CA ALA A 21 7.77 -5.79 12.84
C ALA A 21 6.58 -5.96 11.89
N TYR A 22 6.69 -5.47 10.65
CA TYR A 22 5.66 -5.52 9.64
C TYR A 22 5.94 -6.51 8.50
N ALA A 23 7.10 -7.18 8.51
CA ALA A 23 7.46 -8.20 7.52
C ALA A 23 6.38 -9.29 7.32
N PRO A 24 5.64 -9.75 8.36
CA PRO A 24 4.54 -10.70 8.16
C PRO A 24 3.34 -10.14 7.36
N PHE A 25 3.24 -8.82 7.22
CA PHE A 25 2.16 -8.13 6.49
C PHE A 25 2.58 -7.72 5.08
N ASP A 26 3.78 -8.09 4.60
CA ASP A 26 4.21 -7.85 3.21
C ASP A 26 3.12 -8.26 2.20
N PRO A 27 2.48 -9.46 2.31
CA PRO A 27 1.43 -9.85 1.37
C PRO A 27 0.17 -8.98 1.44
N LEU A 28 -0.10 -8.32 2.58
CA LEU A 28 -1.22 -7.39 2.71
C LEU A 28 -0.89 -6.05 2.04
N VAL A 29 0.32 -5.55 2.22
CA VAL A 29 0.77 -4.28 1.65
C VAL A 29 0.75 -4.32 0.12
N ASP A 30 1.08 -5.48 -0.45
CA ASP A 30 0.99 -5.73 -1.90
C ASP A 30 -0.44 -5.59 -2.46
N VAL A 31 -1.47 -5.79 -1.62
CA VAL A 31 -2.88 -5.67 -2.01
C VAL A 31 -3.41 -4.25 -1.86
N LEU A 32 -2.83 -3.41 -0.98
CA LEU A 32 -3.32 -2.04 -0.71
C LEU A 32 -3.52 -1.16 -1.96
N PRO A 33 -2.67 -1.22 -3.01
CA PRO A 33 -2.90 -0.45 -4.23
C PRO A 33 -4.24 -0.71 -4.93
N ILE A 34 -4.92 -1.84 -4.66
CA ILE A 34 -6.23 -2.16 -5.24
C ILE A 34 -7.40 -1.43 -4.57
N ILE A 35 -7.19 -0.82 -3.41
CA ILE A 35 -8.24 -0.20 -2.58
C ILE A 35 -9.15 0.77 -3.38
N PRO A 36 -8.65 1.64 -4.27
CA PRO A 36 -9.51 2.51 -5.07
C PRO A 36 -10.55 1.76 -5.91
N LEU A 37 -10.22 0.57 -6.43
CA LEU A 37 -11.17 -0.25 -7.18
C LEU A 37 -12.24 -0.86 -6.26
N LEU A 38 -11.87 -1.22 -5.03
CA LEU A 38 -12.84 -1.73 -4.05
C LEU A 38 -13.91 -0.69 -3.71
N PHE A 39 -13.54 0.59 -3.63
CA PHE A 39 -14.52 1.68 -3.44
C PHE A 39 -15.42 1.89 -4.65
N LEU A 40 -14.89 1.74 -5.88
CA LEU A 40 -15.72 1.75 -7.08
C LEU A 40 -16.75 0.61 -7.05
N LEU A 41 -16.31 -0.61 -6.70
CA LEU A 41 -17.21 -1.76 -6.55
C LEU A 41 -18.22 -1.57 -5.41
N LEU A 42 -17.82 -0.94 -4.31
CA LEU A 42 -18.71 -0.61 -3.21
C LEU A 42 -19.86 0.30 -3.66
N ALA A 43 -19.64 1.21 -4.61
CA ALA A 43 -20.72 2.04 -5.17
C ALA A 43 -21.78 1.19 -5.90
N PHE A 44 -21.38 0.13 -6.60
CA PHE A 44 -22.31 -0.81 -7.23
C PHE A 44 -23.03 -1.68 -6.20
N VAL A 45 -22.32 -2.16 -5.17
CA VAL A 45 -22.93 -2.89 -4.05
C VAL A 45 -23.98 -2.02 -3.36
N TRP A 46 -23.66 -0.73 -3.17
CA TRP A 46 -24.58 0.23 -2.59
C TRP A 46 -25.80 0.49 -3.47
N GLN A 47 -25.61 0.72 -4.78
CA GLN A 47 -26.74 0.87 -5.71
C GLN A 47 -27.61 -0.39 -5.79
N ALA A 48 -27.01 -1.58 -5.73
CA ALA A 48 -27.74 -2.84 -5.71
C ALA A 48 -28.59 -2.98 -4.43
N ALA A 49 -28.13 -2.47 -3.28
CA ALA A 49 -28.86 -2.54 -2.01
C ALA A 49 -30.12 -1.67 -1.98
N VAL A 50 -30.14 -0.52 -2.68
CA VAL A 50 -31.28 0.41 -2.72
C VAL A 50 -32.13 0.31 -3.99
N LYS A 51 -31.88 -0.70 -4.84
CA LYS A 51 -32.44 -0.90 -6.18
C LYS A 51 -31.88 0.10 -7.20
N PHE A 52 -31.60 -0.40 -8.40
CA PHE A 52 -31.27 0.43 -9.56
C PHE A 52 -32.52 1.18 -10.03
N ARG A 53 -32.41 2.50 -10.14
CA ARG A 53 -33.40 3.35 -10.78
C ARG A 53 -32.91 3.75 -12.17
#